data_AF-A0A8B3GWE8-F1
#
_entry.id   AF-A0A8B3GWE8-F1
#
_cell.length_a   1.000
_cell.length_b   1.000
_cell.length_c   1.000
_cell.angle_alpha   90.00
_cell.angle_beta   90.00
_cell.angle_gamma   90.00
#
_symmetry.space_group_name_H-M   'P 1'
#
loop_
_entity.id
_entity.type
_entity.pdbx_description
1 polymer ?
#
loop_
_entity_poly.entity_id
_entity_poly.type
_entity_poly.pdbx_seq_one_letter_code
_entity_poly.pdbx_strand_id
1 'polypeptide(L)'
;MKQSDEHRTRSSRSTVRMTPEEREWVNFRIATAGNPKFNAYACRALLTSKIIHVDFTDTKELIRQMARIGNNLNQLAHVANENEVLTQEQMNMVKSEVDDLFWAVNDHLLHRLDVVKHYERVVLNGNHKNTRD
;
A
#
# COMPACT_ATOMS: atom_id res chain seq x y z
N MET A 1 -12.26 -31.40 -36.40
CA MET A 1 -12.67 -32.16 -35.21
C MET A 1 -12.25 -31.39 -33.97
N LYS A 2 -13.18 -31.04 -33.06
CA LYS A 2 -12.84 -30.53 -31.73
C LYS A 2 -12.37 -31.73 -30.91
N GLN A 3 -11.12 -31.76 -30.46
CA GLN A 3 -10.67 -32.75 -29.48
C GLN A 3 -11.56 -32.66 -28.23
N SER A 4 -12.05 -33.79 -27.75
CA SER A 4 -12.80 -33.87 -26.50
C SER A 4 -11.89 -33.52 -25.32
N ASP A 5 -12.32 -32.59 -24.47
CA ASP A 5 -11.57 -32.12 -23.31
C ASP A 5 -11.62 -33.12 -22.12
N GLU A 6 -12.14 -34.34 -22.33
CA GLU A 6 -12.54 -35.32 -21.29
C GLU A 6 -11.41 -35.81 -20.37
N HIS A 7 -10.14 -35.69 -20.78
CA HIS A 7 -8.99 -36.14 -19.96
C HIS A 7 -8.03 -35.02 -19.55
N ARG A 8 -8.44 -33.76 -19.66
CA ARG A 8 -7.57 -32.63 -19.30
C ARG A 8 -7.64 -32.32 -17.82
N THR A 9 -6.47 -32.27 -17.16
CA THR A 9 -6.36 -31.81 -15.76
C THR A 9 -6.89 -30.38 -15.55
N ARG A 10 -6.79 -29.51 -16.57
CA ARG A 10 -7.37 -28.15 -16.57
C ARG A 10 -8.46 -28.07 -17.63
N SER A 11 -9.69 -28.46 -17.25
CA SER A 11 -10.87 -28.52 -18.12
C SER A 11 -11.67 -27.22 -18.17
N SER A 12 -11.63 -26.41 -17.10
CA SER A 12 -12.31 -25.11 -17.05
C SER A 12 -11.58 -24.05 -17.88
N ARG A 13 -12.32 -23.28 -18.68
CA ARG A 13 -11.80 -22.17 -19.50
C ARG A 13 -12.38 -20.84 -19.04
N SER A 14 -11.48 -19.94 -18.66
CA SER A 14 -11.80 -18.52 -18.42
C SER A 14 -11.25 -17.67 -19.56
N THR A 15 -11.99 -16.63 -19.97
CA THR A 15 -11.57 -15.68 -21.01
C THR A 15 -11.44 -14.28 -20.42
N VAL A 16 -10.45 -13.53 -20.89
CA VAL A 16 -10.19 -12.15 -20.50
C VAL A 16 -10.00 -11.33 -21.77
N ARG A 17 -10.64 -10.17 -21.85
CA ARG A 17 -10.44 -9.19 -22.93
C ARG A 17 -9.45 -8.14 -22.45
N MET A 18 -8.57 -7.71 -23.34
CA MET A 18 -7.50 -6.74 -23.07
C MET A 18 -7.46 -5.72 -24.20
N THR A 19 -7.09 -4.49 -23.89
CA THR A 19 -6.67 -3.50 -24.89
C THR A 19 -5.33 -3.91 -25.52
N PRO A 20 -4.95 -3.33 -26.68
CA PRO A 20 -3.63 -3.59 -27.26
C PRO A 20 -2.47 -3.26 -26.31
N GLU A 21 -2.59 -2.16 -25.55
CA GLU A 21 -1.59 -1.71 -24.57
C GLU A 21 -1.45 -2.71 -23.40
N GLU A 22 -2.57 -3.14 -22.81
CA GLU A 22 -2.57 -4.16 -21.75
C GLU A 22 -1.94 -5.47 -22.24
N ARG A 23 -2.21 -5.85 -23.50
CA ARG A 23 -1.64 -7.05 -24.11
C ARG A 23 -0.13 -6.96 -24.26
N GLU A 24 0.38 -5.80 -24.65
CA GLU A 24 1.82 -5.54 -24.76
C GLU A 24 2.51 -5.63 -23.40
N TRP A 25 1.94 -5.02 -22.36
CA TRP A 25 2.41 -5.16 -20.99
C TRP A 25 2.46 -6.60 -20.50
N VAL A 26 1.43 -7.39 -20.78
CA VAL A 26 1.40 -8.82 -20.42
C VAL A 26 2.48 -9.59 -21.16
N ASN A 27 2.67 -9.34 -22.46
CA ASN A 27 3.73 -9.98 -23.24
C ASN A 27 5.12 -9.63 -22.72
N PHE A 28 5.36 -8.37 -22.37
CA PHE A 28 6.60 -7.94 -21.74
C PHE A 28 6.88 -8.70 -20.44
N ARG A 29 5.88 -8.80 -19.55
CA ARG A 29 6.02 -9.55 -18.28
C ARG A 29 6.27 -11.05 -18.52
N ILE A 30 5.63 -11.65 -19.53
CA ILE A 30 5.88 -13.04 -19.93
C ILE A 30 7.33 -13.19 -20.41
N ALA A 31 7.83 -12.25 -21.22
CA ALA A 31 9.21 -12.28 -21.70
C ALA A 31 10.23 -12.20 -20.55
N THR A 32 10.02 -11.27 -19.62
CA THR A 32 10.84 -11.12 -18.41
C THR A 32 10.81 -12.36 -17.51
N ALA A 33 9.69 -13.10 -17.50
CA ALA A 33 9.54 -14.36 -16.77
C ALA A 33 10.12 -15.60 -17.50
N GLY A 34 10.88 -15.41 -18.59
CA GLY A 34 11.49 -16.51 -19.35
C GLY A 34 10.59 -17.12 -20.43
N ASN A 35 9.66 -16.33 -20.98
CA ASN A 35 8.77 -16.72 -22.08
C ASN A 35 7.93 -18.01 -21.88
N PRO A 36 7.30 -18.24 -20.70
CA PRO A 36 6.36 -19.33 -20.54
C PRO A 36 5.12 -19.17 -21.43
N LYS A 37 4.44 -20.29 -21.72
CA LYS A 37 3.12 -20.25 -22.39
C LYS A 37 2.14 -19.39 -21.58
N PHE A 38 1.33 -18.59 -22.27
CA PHE A 38 0.36 -17.66 -21.67
C PHE A 38 -0.49 -18.32 -20.57
N ASN A 39 -1.03 -19.52 -20.81
CA ASN A 39 -1.86 -20.21 -19.82
C ASN A 39 -1.09 -20.57 -18.53
N ALA A 40 0.18 -20.96 -18.65
CA ALA A 40 1.01 -21.29 -17.49
C ALA A 40 1.36 -20.03 -16.69
N TYR A 41 1.70 -18.94 -17.40
CA TYR A 41 1.94 -17.63 -16.79
C TYR A 41 0.69 -17.12 -16.08
N ALA A 42 -0.45 -17.08 -16.78
CA ALA A 42 -1.71 -16.58 -16.25
C ALA A 42 -2.17 -17.37 -15.02
N CYS A 43 -2.19 -18.70 -15.07
CA CYS A 43 -2.53 -19.51 -13.90
C CYS A 43 -1.57 -19.25 -12.72
N ARG A 44 -0.26 -19.16 -12.98
CA ARG A 44 0.72 -18.89 -11.91
C ARG A 44 0.51 -17.51 -11.31
N ALA A 45 0.34 -16.49 -12.15
CA ALA A 45 0.11 -15.12 -11.73
C ALA A 45 -1.19 -15.00 -10.91
N LEU A 46 -2.30 -15.58 -11.38
CA LEU A 46 -3.61 -15.52 -10.72
C LEU A 46 -3.64 -16.30 -9.40
N LEU A 47 -2.91 -17.41 -9.30
CA LEU A 47 -2.85 -18.22 -8.07
C LEU A 47 -1.86 -17.67 -7.03
N THR A 48 -0.84 -16.93 -7.46
CA THR A 48 0.23 -16.42 -6.59
C THR A 48 0.05 -14.94 -6.25
N SER A 49 -0.82 -14.22 -6.96
CA SER A 49 -1.07 -12.80 -6.69
C SER A 49 -1.64 -12.62 -5.29
N LYS A 50 -0.93 -11.87 -4.44
CA LYS A 50 -1.46 -11.38 -3.17
C LYS A 50 -2.22 -10.09 -3.46
N ILE A 51 -3.52 -10.09 -3.16
CA ILE A 51 -4.33 -8.86 -3.15
C ILE A 51 -4.14 -8.22 -1.79
N ILE A 52 -3.58 -7.02 -1.76
CA ILE A 52 -3.41 -6.27 -0.51
C ILE A 52 -4.57 -5.31 -0.38
N HIS A 53 -5.39 -5.55 0.63
CA HIS A 53 -6.35 -4.55 1.08
C HIS A 53 -5.66 -3.67 2.12
N VAL A 54 -5.36 -2.43 1.73
CA VAL A 54 -4.88 -1.41 2.67
C VAL A 54 -6.08 -0.69 3.23
N ASP A 55 -6.43 -1.01 4.48
CA ASP A 55 -7.53 -0.37 5.20
C ASP A 55 -7.04 0.92 5.90
N PHE A 56 -7.54 2.07 5.47
CA PHE A 56 -7.21 3.39 6.05
C PHE A 56 -8.15 3.82 7.19
N THR A 57 -8.90 2.89 7.79
CA THR A 57 -9.84 3.21 8.87
C THR A 57 -9.15 3.91 10.05
N ASP A 58 -7.91 3.53 10.39
CA ASP A 58 -7.11 4.17 11.45
C ASP A 58 -6.65 5.59 11.11
N THR A 59 -6.65 5.98 9.83
CA THR A 59 -6.25 7.33 9.39
C THR A 59 -7.26 8.39 9.87
N LYS A 60 -8.53 8.02 10.08
CA LYS A 60 -9.55 8.95 10.61
C LYS A 60 -9.31 9.28 12.09
N GLU A 61 -8.82 8.32 12.88
CA GLU A 61 -8.45 8.58 14.27
C GLU A 61 -7.22 9.49 14.31
N LEU A 62 -6.23 9.23 13.46
CA LEU A 62 -5.04 10.06 13.34
C LEU A 62 -5.37 11.53 12.98
N ILE A 63 -6.26 11.74 12.01
CA ILE A 63 -6.74 13.08 11.64
C ILE A 63 -7.46 13.76 12.82
N ARG A 64 -8.25 13.02 13.61
CA ARG A 64 -8.89 13.56 14.81
C ARG A 64 -7.89 13.99 15.88
N GLN A 65 -6.85 13.20 16.12
CA GLN A 65 -5.78 13.58 17.05
C GLN A 65 -5.00 14.81 16.56
N MET A 66 -4.69 14.89 15.26
CA MET A 66 -4.08 16.08 14.66
C MET A 66 -4.95 17.33 14.86
N ALA A 67 -6.27 17.23 14.64
CA ALA A 67 -7.18 18.35 14.82
C ALA A 67 -7.23 18.84 16.28
N ARG A 68 -7.19 17.91 17.25
CA ARG A 68 -7.12 18.25 18.68
C ARG A 68 -5.85 19.04 19.01
N ILE A 69 -4.71 18.58 18.54
CA ILE A 69 -3.41 19.23 18.76
C ILE A 69 -3.35 20.60 18.10
N GLY A 70 -3.86 20.72 16.87
CA GLY A 70 -3.96 22.01 16.19
C GLY A 70 -4.82 23.02 16.97
N ASN A 71 -5.93 22.57 17.56
CA ASN A 71 -6.76 23.42 18.41
C ASN A 71 -6.03 23.86 19.69
N ASN A 72 -5.31 22.95 20.34
CA ASN A 72 -4.54 23.26 21.55
C ASN A 72 -3.41 24.27 21.23
N LEU A 73 -2.71 24.08 20.11
CA LEU A 73 -1.70 25.03 19.64
C LEU A 73 -2.30 26.41 19.34
N ASN A 74 -3.48 26.46 18.70
CA ASN A 74 -4.17 27.72 18.40
C ASN A 74 -4.62 28.46 19.67
N GLN A 75 -5.05 27.71 20.69
CA GLN A 75 -5.37 28.30 22.01
C GLN A 75 -4.12 28.89 22.67
N LEU A 76 -2.97 28.20 22.62
CA LEU A 76 -1.71 28.77 23.10
C LEU A 76 -1.30 30.02 22.32
N ALA A 77 -1.49 30.03 21.00
CA ALA A 77 -1.20 31.20 20.19
C ALA A 77 -2.08 32.39 20.59
N HIS A 78 -3.38 32.17 20.83
CA HIS A 78 -4.28 33.20 21.36
C HIS A 78 -3.86 33.70 22.74
N VAL A 79 -3.55 32.79 23.67
CA VAL A 79 -3.10 33.15 25.04
C VAL A 79 -1.79 33.94 24.99
N ALA A 80 -0.84 33.55 24.14
CA ALA A 80 0.41 34.27 23.95
C ALA A 80 0.18 35.67 23.37
N ASN A 81 -0.77 35.80 22.45
CA ASN A 81 -1.10 37.05 21.78
C ASN A 81 -1.90 38.01 22.68
N GLU A 82 -2.65 37.49 23.67
CA GLU A 82 -3.46 38.28 24.60
C GLU A 82 -2.75 38.60 25.92
N ASN A 83 -1.95 37.67 26.48
CA ASN A 83 -1.39 37.80 27.84
C ASN A 83 0.13 38.03 27.87
N GLU A 84 0.83 38.08 26.73
CA GLU A 84 2.30 38.15 26.57
C GLU A 84 3.11 37.06 27.33
N VAL A 85 2.49 36.24 28.18
CA VAL A 85 3.15 35.25 29.04
C VAL A 85 2.44 33.89 28.92
N LEU A 86 3.15 32.91 28.37
CA LEU A 86 2.76 31.50 28.35
C LEU A 86 3.31 30.78 29.59
N THR A 87 2.53 29.88 30.19
CA THR A 87 3.04 29.07 31.31
C THR A 87 3.87 27.90 30.79
N GLN A 88 4.87 27.48 31.59
CA GLN A 88 5.72 26.33 31.23
C GLN A 88 4.91 25.03 31.12
N GLU A 89 3.86 24.86 31.93
CA GLU A 89 2.95 23.71 31.87
C GLU A 89 2.19 23.63 30.56
N GLN A 90 1.66 24.76 30.08
CA GLN A 90 0.99 24.86 28.78
C GLN A 90 1.91 24.46 27.63
N MET A 91 3.16 24.96 27.67
CA MET A 91 4.16 24.64 26.66
C MET A 91 4.56 23.15 26.69
N ASN A 92 4.75 22.58 27.89
CA ASN A 92 5.10 21.18 28.07
C ASN A 92 3.97 20.23 27.63
N MET A 93 2.71 20.60 27.89
CA MET A 93 1.54 19.80 27.49
C MET A 93 1.45 19.67 25.98
N VAL A 94 1.54 20.78 25.23
CA VAL A 94 1.51 20.73 23.76
C VAL A 94 2.72 20.00 23.19
N LYS A 95 3.90 20.16 23.79
CA LYS A 95 5.10 19.43 23.38
C LYS A 95 4.92 17.92 23.49
N SER A 96 4.36 17.45 24.61
CA SER A 96 4.03 16.03 24.82
C SER A 96 3.02 15.52 23.79
N GLU A 97 1.93 16.26 23.52
CA GLU A 97 0.92 15.81 22.56
C GLU A 97 1.45 15.78 21.12
N VAL A 98 2.32 16.73 20.75
CA VAL A 98 2.99 16.73 19.45
C VAL A 98 3.94 15.54 19.33
N ASP A 99 4.71 15.23 20.37
CA ASP A 99 5.61 14.07 20.39
C ASP A 99 4.83 12.75 20.27
N ASP A 100 3.71 12.60 21.00
CA ASP A 100 2.83 11.42 20.92
C ASP A 100 2.24 11.24 19.51
N LEU A 101 1.80 12.34 18.89
CA LEU A 101 1.33 12.32 17.51
C LEU A 101 2.46 11.96 16.54
N PHE A 102 3.65 12.50 16.73
CA PHE A 102 4.80 12.21 15.89
C PHE A 102 5.13 10.71 15.92
N TRP A 103 5.10 10.09 17.10
CA TRP A 103 5.25 8.64 17.24
C TRP A 103 4.14 7.86 16.55
N ALA A 104 2.88 8.26 16.73
CA ALA A 104 1.74 7.59 16.08
C ALA A 104 1.80 7.68 14.54
N VAL A 105 2.17 8.84 13.99
CA VAL A 105 2.37 9.03 12.55
C VAL A 105 3.54 8.19 12.04
N ASN A 106 4.69 8.26 12.72
CA ASN A 106 5.93 7.64 12.27
C ASN A 106 5.85 6.12 12.30
N ASP A 107 5.23 5.54 13.34
CA ASP A 107 5.09 4.08 13.47
C ASP A 107 4.01 3.52 12.54
N HIS A 108 2.81 4.14 12.49
CA HIS A 108 1.70 3.58 11.72
C HIS A 108 1.71 3.95 10.23
N LEU A 109 2.05 5.18 9.85
CA LEU A 109 1.96 5.58 8.44
C LEU A 109 3.21 5.19 7.65
N LEU A 110 4.43 5.36 8.20
CA LEU A 110 5.63 5.02 7.45
C LEU A 110 5.78 3.51 7.26
N HIS A 111 5.50 2.70 8.28
CA HIS A 111 5.56 1.24 8.15
C HIS A 111 4.55 0.73 7.10
N ARG A 112 3.36 1.33 7.02
CA ARG A 112 2.35 0.98 6.01
C ARG A 112 2.74 1.45 4.60
N LEU A 113 3.34 2.63 4.46
CA LEU A 113 3.87 3.11 3.18
C LEU A 113 5.03 2.25 2.69
N ASP A 114 5.88 1.74 3.58
CA ASP A 114 6.96 0.82 3.22
C ASP A 114 6.42 -0.52 2.72
N VAL A 115 5.35 -1.04 3.33
CA VAL A 115 4.65 -2.22 2.81
C VAL A 115 4.12 -1.95 1.40
N VAL A 116 3.43 -0.83 1.18
CA VAL A 116 2.91 -0.47 -0.16
C VAL A 116 4.04 -0.31 -1.18
N LYS A 117 5.12 0.41 -0.86
CA LYS A 117 6.28 0.59 -1.74
C LYS A 117 7.01 -0.73 -2.01
N HIS A 118 7.13 -1.59 -1.01
CA HIS A 118 7.69 -2.93 -1.18
C HIS A 118 6.85 -3.74 -2.17
N TYR A 119 5.52 -3.70 -2.03
CA TYR A 119 4.63 -4.35 -2.98
C TYR A 119 4.69 -3.75 -4.38
N GLU A 120 4.70 -2.43 -4.53
CA GLU A 120 4.91 -1.78 -5.83
C GLU A 120 6.22 -2.22 -6.47
N ARG A 121 7.32 -2.29 -5.70
CA ARG A 121 8.62 -2.76 -6.20
C ARG A 121 8.57 -4.23 -6.63
N VAL A 122 7.89 -5.09 -5.88
CA VAL A 122 7.78 -6.53 -6.21
C VAL A 122 6.85 -6.79 -7.42
N VAL A 123 5.75 -6.04 -7.52
CA VAL A 123 4.68 -6.26 -8.52
C VAL A 123 4.93 -5.50 -9.82
N LEU A 124 5.52 -4.30 -9.77
CA LEU A 124 5.84 -3.48 -10.94
C LEU A 124 7.25 -3.74 -11.47
N ASN A 125 8.24 -3.95 -10.61
CA ASN A 125 9.65 -4.05 -11.04
C ASN A 125 10.19 -5.48 -11.11
N GLY A 126 9.39 -6.50 -10.79
CA GLY A 126 9.76 -7.91 -10.92
C GLY A 126 10.94 -8.29 -10.03
N ASN A 127 10.70 -8.98 -8.92
CA ASN A 127 11.80 -9.45 -8.08
C ASN A 127 12.76 -10.37 -8.87
N HIS A 128 13.94 -9.83 -9.14
CA HIS A 128 15.12 -10.48 -9.70
C HIS A 128 15.81 -11.42 -8.70
N LYS A 129 15.05 -12.06 -7.81
CA LYS A 129 15.56 -12.99 -6.79
C LYS A 129 14.58 -14.14 -6.56
N ASN A 130 14.35 -14.94 -7.60
CA ASN A 130 14.20 -16.38 -7.37
C ASN A 130 15.58 -16.99 -7.57
N THR A 131 16.36 -16.94 -6.50
CA THR A 131 17.49 -17.84 -6.30
C THR A 131 16.97 -19.26 -6.49
N ARG A 132 17.68 -20.01 -7.34
CA ARG A 132 17.52 -21.45 -7.50
C ARG A 132 17.60 -22.11 -6.13
N ASP A 133 16.56 -22.85 -5.79
CA ASP A 133 16.62 -24.19 -5.22
C ASP A 133 15.46 -25.00 -5.83
#